data_AF-A0A7D8ZGQ8-F1
#
_entry.id   AF-A0A7D8ZGQ8-F1
#
_cell.length_a   1.000
_cell.length_b   1.000
_cell.length_c   1.000
_cell.angle_alpha   90.00
_cell.angle_beta   90.00
_cell.angle_gamma   90.00
#
_symmetry.space_group_name_H-M   'P 1'
#
loop_
_entity.id
_entity.type
_entity.pdbx_description
1 polymer ?
#
loop_
_entity_poly.entity_id
_entity_poly.type
_entity_poly.pdbx_seq_one_letter_code
_entity_poly.pdbx_strand_id
1 'polypeptide(L)'
;MCYFVNALDLIWLWIFPNSTILFICCYLLTLGPLASAIITWRNSLVFHSLDKVTSLFIHIYPPIVLSVVLFHYPNAVERYPGLAHIDDYNWVFKIALAAMPYCLWQGSYFKFISVDRKEKIESGQRANSFQYLLNDKRGPIGRALRNIRPEHRELWFIFGQFIYSIIFMLLPATLLIHSQTATNIYLIIIFSSSIWNGATFYVEVFGRKFERELERLRKEMDALTASNPSSTGNPTSSNPGTPYLDSPLATGSINGGDDLAYSPLVLPNSSVSEVPSISLGEASEAVLEPADKPKTE
;
A
#
# COMPACT_ATOMS: atom_id res chain seq x y z
N MET A 1 -0.95 -11.24 12.98
CA MET A 1 -2.07 -11.98 12.36
C MET A 1 -1.65 -12.60 11.04
N CYS A 2 -1.22 -11.81 10.05
CA CYS A 2 -0.83 -12.29 8.71
C CYS A 2 0.13 -13.50 8.73
N TYR A 3 1.24 -13.42 9.45
CA TYR A 3 2.18 -14.57 9.58
C TYR A 3 1.53 -15.83 10.15
N PHE A 4 0.63 -15.69 11.12
CA PHE A 4 -0.07 -16.82 11.72
C PHE A 4 -1.03 -17.47 10.73
N VAL A 5 -1.82 -16.66 10.00
CA VAL A 5 -2.75 -17.16 8.99
C VAL A 5 -1.98 -17.83 7.83
N ASN A 6 -0.89 -17.22 7.35
CA ASN A 6 -0.04 -17.85 6.33
C ASN A 6 0.52 -19.21 6.81
N ALA A 7 0.93 -19.31 8.08
CA ALA A 7 1.40 -20.58 8.63
C ALA A 7 0.26 -21.62 8.71
N LEU A 8 -0.96 -21.22 9.10
CA LEU A 8 -2.13 -22.10 9.06
C LEU A 8 -2.43 -22.60 7.65
N ASP A 9 -2.35 -21.71 6.65
CA ASP A 9 -2.59 -22.05 5.25
C ASP A 9 -1.57 -23.09 4.76
N LEU A 10 -0.28 -22.92 5.11
CA LEU A 10 0.77 -23.91 4.81
C LEU A 10 0.52 -25.25 5.51
N ILE A 11 0.10 -25.23 6.79
CA ILE A 11 -0.23 -26.44 7.54
C ILE A 11 -1.40 -27.17 6.86
N TRP A 12 -2.43 -26.45 6.41
CA TRP A 12 -3.55 -27.06 5.70
C TRP A 12 -3.12 -27.64 4.34
N LEU A 13 -2.40 -26.85 3.53
CA LEU A 13 -1.98 -27.25 2.19
C LEU A 13 -1.09 -28.50 2.19
N TRP A 14 -0.16 -28.61 3.13
CA TRP A 14 0.90 -29.62 3.09
C TRP A 14 0.72 -30.76 4.10
N ILE A 15 0.08 -30.50 5.25
CA ILE A 15 0.03 -31.46 6.37
C ILE A 15 -1.38 -32.04 6.54
N PHE A 16 -2.42 -31.21 6.46
CA PHE A 16 -3.81 -31.64 6.72
C PHE A 16 -4.80 -31.28 5.59
N PRO A 17 -4.54 -31.67 4.33
CA PRO A 17 -5.43 -31.35 3.19
C PRO A 17 -6.79 -32.04 3.28
N ASN A 18 -6.91 -33.07 4.13
CA ASN A 18 -8.15 -33.81 4.40
C ASN A 18 -9.09 -33.07 5.36
N SER A 19 -8.62 -32.04 6.07
CA SER A 19 -9.41 -31.37 7.10
C SER A 19 -10.25 -30.24 6.50
N THR A 20 -11.57 -30.48 6.41
CA THR A 20 -12.55 -29.46 5.99
C THR A 20 -12.63 -28.29 6.96
N ILE A 21 -12.61 -28.58 8.26
CA ILE A 21 -12.68 -27.55 9.30
C ILE A 21 -11.49 -26.61 9.19
N LEU A 22 -10.28 -27.16 9.03
CA LEU A 22 -9.08 -26.35 8.90
C LEU A 22 -9.10 -25.53 7.60
N PHE A 23 -9.59 -26.10 6.49
CA PHE A 23 -9.79 -25.33 5.25
C PHE A 23 -10.70 -24.13 5.47
N ILE A 24 -11.88 -24.34 6.08
CA ILE A 24 -12.85 -23.29 6.37
C ILE A 24 -12.21 -22.17 7.20
N CYS A 25 -11.46 -22.53 8.25
CA CYS A 25 -10.73 -21.57 9.07
C CYS A 25 -9.74 -20.74 8.24
N CYS A 26 -8.91 -21.41 7.44
CA CYS A 26 -7.93 -20.78 6.56
C CYS A 26 -8.62 -19.84 5.57
N TYR A 27 -9.61 -20.34 4.83
CA TYR A 27 -10.34 -19.59 3.81
C TYR A 27 -11.01 -18.33 4.36
N LEU A 28 -11.73 -18.43 5.49
CA LEU A 28 -12.39 -17.27 6.11
C LEU A 28 -11.41 -16.26 6.71
N LEU A 29 -10.33 -16.71 7.38
CA LEU A 29 -9.31 -15.81 7.93
C LEU A 29 -8.56 -15.06 6.82
N THR A 30 -8.30 -15.76 5.72
CA THR A 30 -7.53 -15.27 4.60
C THR A 30 -8.34 -14.33 3.70
N LEU A 31 -9.53 -14.72 3.24
CA LEU A 31 -10.39 -13.84 2.43
C LEU A 31 -11.15 -12.80 3.26
N GLY A 32 -11.26 -12.97 4.58
CA GLY A 32 -11.88 -12.00 5.46
C GLY A 32 -10.87 -10.98 5.97
N PRO A 33 -10.47 -11.02 7.25
CA PRO A 33 -9.66 -9.98 7.88
C PRO A 33 -8.28 -9.78 7.24
N LEU A 34 -7.67 -10.82 6.66
CA LEU A 34 -6.34 -10.70 6.04
C LEU A 34 -6.38 -9.93 4.71
N ALA A 35 -7.31 -10.27 3.82
CA ALA A 35 -7.49 -9.56 2.55
C ALA A 35 -8.01 -8.14 2.77
N SER A 36 -9.02 -7.96 3.64
CA SER A 36 -9.58 -6.63 3.94
C SER A 36 -8.57 -5.68 4.57
N ALA A 37 -7.55 -6.22 5.26
CA ALA A 37 -6.46 -5.43 5.81
C ALA A 37 -5.67 -4.65 4.73
N ILE A 38 -5.65 -5.09 3.48
CA ILE A 38 -5.03 -4.34 2.37
C ILE A 38 -5.72 -2.98 2.20
N ILE A 39 -7.05 -2.95 2.29
CA ILE A 39 -7.83 -1.71 2.20
C ILE A 39 -7.70 -0.92 3.51
N THR A 40 -7.99 -1.55 4.65
CA THR A 40 -8.07 -0.87 5.95
C THR A 40 -6.74 -0.24 6.36
N TRP A 41 -5.64 -0.94 6.14
CA TRP A 41 -4.29 -0.48 6.51
C TRP A 41 -3.55 0.17 5.35
N ARG A 42 -4.25 0.41 4.23
CA ARG A 42 -3.70 0.97 3.00
C ARG A 42 -2.39 0.29 2.60
N ASN A 43 -2.38 -1.04 2.59
CA ASN A 43 -1.24 -1.78 2.09
C ASN A 43 -1.08 -1.47 0.60
N SER A 44 0.14 -1.17 0.18
CA SER A 44 0.43 -0.52 -1.09
C SER A 44 1.39 -1.35 -1.91
N LEU A 45 1.09 -1.51 -3.20
CA LEU A 45 2.04 -2.05 -4.16
C LEU A 45 3.04 -0.96 -4.55
N VAL A 46 4.27 -1.06 -4.03
CA VAL A 46 5.35 -0.09 -4.28
C VAL A 46 6.61 -0.87 -4.68
N PHE A 47 6.89 -0.95 -5.98
CA PHE A 47 7.89 -1.87 -6.53
C PHE A 47 9.33 -1.62 -6.05
N HIS A 48 9.67 -0.40 -5.63
CA HIS A 48 11.00 -0.06 -5.14
C HIS A 48 11.20 -0.32 -3.64
N SER A 49 10.16 -0.79 -2.92
CA SER A 49 10.24 -1.06 -1.50
C SER A 49 9.95 -2.53 -1.23
N LEU A 50 11.00 -3.29 -0.92
CA LEU A 50 10.89 -4.70 -0.56
C LEU A 50 9.91 -4.89 0.60
N ASP A 51 10.00 -4.07 1.65
CA ASP A 51 9.11 -4.16 2.81
C ASP A 51 7.63 -4.03 2.44
N LYS A 52 7.30 -3.10 1.53
CA LYS A 52 5.92 -2.91 1.05
C LYS A 52 5.46 -4.08 0.20
N VAL A 53 6.31 -4.56 -0.70
CA VAL A 53 6.01 -5.72 -1.55
C VAL A 53 5.82 -6.99 -0.71
N THR A 54 6.73 -7.27 0.24
CA THR A 54 6.63 -8.43 1.13
C THR A 54 5.39 -8.35 2.03
N SER A 55 5.10 -7.17 2.59
CA SER A 55 3.88 -6.96 3.36
C SER A 55 2.63 -7.19 2.51
N LEU A 56 2.57 -6.68 1.28
CA LEU A 56 1.43 -6.95 0.40
C LEU A 56 1.33 -8.43 0.03
N PHE A 57 2.46 -9.09 -0.26
CA PHE A 57 2.52 -10.49 -0.65
C PHE A 57 1.88 -11.41 0.40
N ILE A 58 2.26 -11.27 1.67
CA ILE A 58 1.68 -12.10 2.75
C ILE A 58 0.20 -11.82 3.02
N HIS A 59 -0.36 -10.75 2.46
CA HIS A 59 -1.78 -10.42 2.57
C HIS A 59 -2.59 -10.86 1.33
N ILE A 60 -2.03 -10.77 0.12
CA ILE A 60 -2.75 -11.04 -1.13
C ILE A 60 -2.54 -12.45 -1.67
N TYR A 61 -1.39 -13.06 -1.41
CA TYR A 61 -1.04 -14.35 -1.99
C TYR A 61 -1.88 -15.50 -1.43
N PRO A 62 -2.09 -15.62 -0.10
CA PRO A 62 -2.89 -16.72 0.43
C PRO A 62 -4.35 -16.72 -0.06
N PRO A 63 -5.06 -15.57 -0.16
CA PRO A 63 -6.40 -15.53 -0.75
C PRO A 63 -6.44 -16.05 -2.18
N ILE A 64 -5.44 -15.70 -2.99
CA ILE A 64 -5.32 -16.18 -4.36
C ILE A 64 -5.12 -17.71 -4.37
N VAL A 65 -4.18 -18.22 -3.58
CA VAL A 65 -3.88 -19.67 -3.53
C VAL A 65 -5.11 -20.48 -3.14
N LEU A 66 -5.79 -20.12 -2.06
CA LEU A 66 -6.97 -20.87 -1.61
C LEU A 66 -8.14 -20.77 -2.60
N SER A 67 -8.30 -19.64 -3.29
CA SER A 67 -9.32 -19.47 -4.33
C SER A 67 -9.01 -20.31 -5.56
N VAL A 68 -7.74 -20.41 -5.96
CA VAL A 68 -7.30 -21.30 -7.05
C VAL A 68 -7.53 -22.75 -6.67
N VAL A 69 -7.17 -23.15 -5.45
CA VAL A 69 -7.41 -24.52 -4.96
C VAL A 69 -8.89 -24.87 -4.97
N LEU A 70 -9.76 -23.95 -4.53
CA LEU A 70 -11.20 -24.20 -4.44
C LEU A 70 -11.90 -24.25 -5.80
N PHE A 71 -11.58 -23.32 -6.72
CA PHE A 71 -12.38 -23.14 -7.95
C PHE A 71 -11.67 -23.49 -9.25
N HIS A 72 -10.33 -23.49 -9.27
CA HIS A 72 -9.56 -23.56 -10.52
C HIS A 72 -8.66 -24.80 -10.61
N TYR A 73 -8.39 -25.49 -9.50
CA TYR A 73 -7.52 -26.65 -9.48
C TYR A 73 -8.25 -27.89 -10.03
N PRO A 74 -7.73 -28.56 -11.07
CA PRO A 74 -8.37 -29.74 -11.63
C PRO A 74 -8.35 -30.89 -10.61
N ASN A 75 -9.47 -31.61 -10.48
CA ASN A 75 -9.65 -32.68 -9.49
C ASN A 75 -9.28 -32.23 -8.06
N ALA A 76 -9.64 -31.00 -7.67
CA ALA A 76 -9.30 -30.43 -6.36
C ALA A 76 -9.62 -31.35 -5.18
N VAL A 77 -10.76 -32.05 -5.21
CA VAL A 77 -11.19 -32.97 -4.14
C VAL A 77 -10.30 -34.22 -4.05
N GLU A 78 -9.70 -34.69 -5.15
CA GLU A 78 -8.78 -35.84 -5.13
C GLU A 78 -7.50 -35.49 -4.37
N ARG A 79 -6.97 -34.28 -4.62
CA ARG A 79 -5.75 -33.79 -3.97
C ARG A 79 -6.01 -33.21 -2.57
N TYR A 80 -7.15 -32.57 -2.38
CA TYR A 80 -7.59 -31.90 -1.15
C TYR A 80 -8.98 -32.43 -0.73
N PRO A 81 -9.06 -33.64 -0.15
CA PRO A 81 -10.34 -34.26 0.22
C PRO A 81 -11.20 -33.44 1.17
N GLY A 82 -10.58 -32.55 1.97
CA GLY A 82 -11.29 -31.64 2.86
C GLY A 82 -12.26 -30.70 2.14
N LEU A 83 -12.12 -30.49 0.83
CA LEU A 83 -13.01 -29.63 0.04
C LEU A 83 -14.41 -30.24 -0.19
N ALA A 84 -14.56 -31.57 -0.12
CA ALA A 84 -15.84 -32.24 -0.43
C ALA A 84 -16.98 -31.87 0.52
N HIS A 85 -16.66 -31.51 1.76
CA HIS A 85 -17.60 -31.35 2.86
C HIS A 85 -17.80 -29.89 3.29
N ILE A 86 -17.39 -28.93 2.45
CA ILE A 86 -17.49 -27.49 2.77
C ILE A 86 -18.94 -27.07 3.02
N ASP A 87 -19.87 -27.64 2.24
CA ASP A 87 -21.29 -27.30 2.28
C ASP A 87 -22.04 -27.96 3.44
N ASP A 88 -21.43 -28.93 4.13
CA ASP A 88 -21.99 -29.58 5.31
C ASP A 88 -22.13 -28.61 6.50
N TYR A 89 -21.44 -27.46 6.44
CA TYR A 89 -21.43 -26.44 7.49
C TYR A 89 -22.18 -25.18 7.06
N ASN A 90 -23.11 -24.73 7.90
CA ASN A 90 -23.77 -23.44 7.71
C ASN A 90 -22.79 -22.27 7.94
N TRP A 91 -23.11 -21.09 7.40
CA TRP A 91 -22.22 -19.92 7.45
C TRP A 91 -21.91 -19.44 8.88
N VAL A 92 -22.85 -19.57 9.82
CA VAL A 92 -22.63 -19.20 11.24
C VAL A 92 -21.58 -20.11 11.85
N PHE A 93 -21.69 -21.41 11.60
CA PHE A 93 -20.75 -22.41 12.09
C PHE A 93 -19.38 -22.25 11.44
N LYS A 94 -19.32 -21.94 10.13
CA LYS A 94 -18.06 -21.59 9.44
C LYS A 94 -17.34 -20.43 10.15
N ILE A 95 -18.07 -19.35 10.49
CA ILE A 95 -17.52 -18.21 11.23
C ILE A 95 -17.08 -18.62 12.64
N ALA A 96 -17.89 -19.41 13.36
CA ALA A 96 -17.55 -19.88 14.70
C ALA A 96 -16.27 -20.74 14.70
N LEU A 97 -16.12 -21.62 13.71
CA LEU A 97 -14.90 -22.41 13.49
C LEU A 97 -13.70 -21.50 13.25
N ALA A 98 -13.80 -20.52 12.34
CA ALA A 98 -12.71 -19.59 12.03
C ALA A 98 -12.37 -18.63 13.18
N ALA A 99 -13.34 -18.34 14.06
CA ALA A 99 -13.12 -17.54 15.26
C ALA A 99 -12.23 -18.26 16.29
N MET A 100 -12.20 -19.59 16.32
CA MET A 100 -11.36 -20.36 17.25
C MET A 100 -9.85 -20.11 17.05
N PRO A 101 -9.25 -20.32 15.86
CA PRO A 101 -7.85 -19.99 15.63
C PRO A 101 -7.58 -18.49 15.72
N TYR A 102 -8.56 -17.63 15.40
CA TYR A 102 -8.45 -16.19 15.65
C TYR A 102 -8.26 -15.89 17.14
N CYS A 103 -9.13 -16.41 18.00
CA CYS A 103 -9.08 -16.21 19.45
C CYS A 103 -7.81 -16.80 20.04
N LEU A 104 -7.35 -17.95 19.54
CA LEU A 104 -6.05 -18.53 19.92
C LEU A 104 -4.90 -17.58 19.58
N TRP A 105 -4.89 -17.01 18.37
CA TRP A 105 -3.90 -16.02 17.96
C TRP A 105 -4.00 -14.75 18.79
N GLN A 106 -5.21 -14.22 19.01
CA GLN A 106 -5.46 -13.00 19.76
C GLN A 106 -5.02 -13.14 21.23
N GLY A 107 -5.33 -14.28 21.86
CA GLY A 107 -4.90 -14.59 23.23
C GLY A 107 -3.38 -14.73 23.32
N SER A 108 -2.75 -15.39 22.35
CA SER A 108 -1.29 -15.51 22.27
C SER A 108 -0.62 -14.15 22.08
N TYR A 109 -1.20 -13.29 21.23
CA TYR A 109 -0.73 -11.92 21.01
C TYR A 109 -0.86 -11.07 22.28
N PHE A 110 -2.01 -11.13 22.96
CA PHE A 110 -2.22 -10.44 24.22
C PHE A 110 -1.21 -10.88 25.28
N LYS A 111 -1.02 -12.18 25.47
CA LYS A 111 -0.01 -12.71 26.39
C LYS A 111 1.39 -12.19 26.06
N PHE A 112 1.80 -12.28 24.80
CA PHE A 112 3.13 -11.84 24.36
C PHE A 112 3.36 -10.33 24.54
N ILE A 113 2.35 -9.50 24.31
CA ILE A 113 2.44 -8.05 24.48
C ILE A 113 2.40 -7.66 25.96
N SER A 114 1.42 -8.16 26.71
CA SER A 114 1.16 -7.76 28.09
C SER A 114 2.18 -8.33 29.09
N VAL A 115 2.77 -9.50 28.81
CA VAL A 115 3.73 -10.16 29.72
C VAL A 115 5.17 -9.91 29.30
N ASP A 116 5.52 -10.17 28.03
CA ASP A 116 6.93 -10.25 27.63
C ASP A 116 7.53 -8.93 27.14
N ARG A 117 6.69 -7.92 26.85
CA ARG A 117 7.15 -6.69 26.16
C ARG A 117 6.63 -5.37 26.71
N LYS A 118 6.03 -5.37 27.91
CA LYS A 118 5.56 -4.16 28.58
C LYS A 118 6.66 -3.09 28.68
N GLU A 119 7.85 -3.46 29.14
CA GLU A 119 8.99 -2.55 29.29
C GLU A 119 9.52 -1.96 27.96
N LYS A 120 9.47 -2.73 26.86
CA LYS A 120 9.93 -2.28 25.53
C LYS A 120 8.93 -1.37 24.81
N ILE A 121 7.66 -1.43 25.19
CA ILE A 121 6.60 -0.54 24.68
C ILE A 121 6.62 0.77 25.46
N GLU A 122 6.80 0.70 26.78
CA GLU A 122 6.95 1.89 27.65
C GLU A 122 8.22 2.69 27.32
N SER A 123 9.29 2.03 26.86
CA SER A 123 10.52 2.71 26.41
C SER A 123 10.43 3.38 25.03
N GLY A 124 9.30 3.27 24.34
CA GLY A 124 9.07 3.93 23.03
C GLY A 124 9.79 3.30 21.83
N GLN A 125 10.50 2.17 22.02
CA GLN A 125 11.30 1.52 20.97
C GLN A 125 10.46 0.80 19.90
N ARG A 126 9.14 0.62 20.10
CA ARG A 126 8.25 -0.05 19.14
C ARG A 126 6.85 0.54 19.12
N ALA A 127 6.45 1.12 17.99
CA ALA A 127 5.06 1.44 17.72
C ALA A 127 4.29 0.14 17.40
N ASN A 128 3.35 -0.24 18.25
CA ASN A 128 2.37 -1.28 17.92
C ASN A 128 1.21 -0.66 17.10
N SER A 129 0.38 -1.51 16.46
CA SER A 129 -0.77 -1.04 15.65
C SER A 129 -1.72 -0.15 16.45
N PHE A 130 -1.78 -0.35 17.78
CA PHE A 130 -2.53 0.48 18.70
C PHE A 130 -1.97 1.93 18.77
N GLN A 131 -0.65 2.09 18.95
CA GLN A 131 0.01 3.41 18.93
C GLN A 131 -0.12 4.10 17.58
N TYR A 132 0.00 3.36 16.47
CA TYR A 132 -0.21 3.90 15.12
C TYR A 132 -1.62 4.48 14.97
N LEU A 133 -2.66 3.74 15.40
CA LEU A 133 -4.05 4.22 15.34
C LEU A 133 -4.36 5.37 16.29
N LEU A 134 -3.78 5.34 17.48
CA LEU A 134 -3.96 6.40 18.46
C LEU A 134 -3.42 7.74 17.93
N ASN A 135 -2.30 7.67 17.20
CA ASN A 135 -1.62 8.80 16.59
C ASN A 135 -2.23 9.23 15.24
N ASP A 136 -3.06 8.40 14.61
CA ASP A 136 -3.85 8.80 13.44
C ASP A 136 -4.98 9.76 13.86
N LYS A 137 -4.72 11.06 13.68
CA LYS A 137 -5.65 12.13 14.02
C LYS A 137 -6.84 12.20 13.06
N ARG A 138 -6.73 11.67 11.84
CA ARG A 138 -7.70 11.84 10.75
C ARG A 138 -8.62 10.63 10.57
N GLY A 139 -8.19 9.44 10.98
CA GLY A 139 -8.99 8.21 10.85
C GLY A 139 -10.20 8.14 11.82
N PRO A 140 -11.36 7.61 11.37
CA PRO A 140 -12.55 7.45 12.22
C PRO A 140 -12.32 6.51 13.40
N ILE A 141 -11.46 5.51 13.23
CA ILE A 141 -11.15 4.50 14.26
C ILE A 141 -10.24 5.11 15.35
N GLY A 142 -9.24 5.91 14.95
CA GLY A 142 -8.41 6.68 15.90
C GLY A 142 -9.23 7.68 16.70
N ARG A 143 -10.22 8.34 16.09
CA ARG A 143 -11.16 9.23 16.78
C ARG A 143 -12.01 8.50 17.82
N ALA A 144 -12.59 7.36 17.45
CA ALA A 144 -13.38 6.55 18.37
C ALA A 144 -12.56 6.08 19.58
N LEU A 145 -11.30 5.67 19.36
CA LEU A 145 -10.41 5.17 20.41
C LEU A 145 -9.97 6.27 21.40
N ARG A 146 -9.83 7.52 20.94
CA ARG A 146 -9.46 8.65 21.82
C ARG A 146 -10.57 9.03 22.81
N ASN A 147 -11.82 8.81 22.45
CA ASN A 147 -12.99 9.07 23.31
C ASN A 147 -13.12 8.07 24.46
N ILE A 148 -12.36 6.98 24.43
CA ILE A 148 -12.35 5.94 25.47
C ILE A 148 -11.29 6.32 26.52
N ARG A 149 -11.60 6.05 27.80
CA ARG A 149 -10.67 6.26 28.93
C ARG A 149 -9.34 5.54 28.68
N PRO A 150 -8.17 6.17 28.91
CA PRO A 150 -6.85 5.61 28.60
C PRO A 150 -6.66 4.17 29.08
N GLU A 151 -7.11 3.86 30.29
CA GLU A 151 -7.03 2.55 30.95
C GLU A 151 -7.68 1.41 30.14
N HIS A 152 -8.72 1.71 29.36
CA HIS A 152 -9.51 0.69 28.66
C HIS A 152 -9.23 0.65 27.15
N ARG A 153 -8.40 1.56 26.62
CA ARG A 153 -8.21 1.71 25.17
C ARG A 153 -7.64 0.44 24.53
N GLU A 154 -6.72 -0.24 25.19
CA GLU A 154 -6.12 -1.48 24.65
C GLU A 154 -7.16 -2.60 24.55
N LEU A 155 -7.97 -2.80 25.59
CA LEU A 155 -9.05 -3.80 25.59
C LEU A 155 -10.09 -3.51 24.50
N TRP A 156 -10.49 -2.25 24.35
CA TRP A 156 -11.43 -1.85 23.30
C TRP A 156 -10.84 -1.98 21.89
N PHE A 157 -9.53 -1.76 21.73
CA PHE A 157 -8.85 -2.02 20.47
C PHE A 157 -8.87 -3.50 20.11
N ILE A 158 -8.56 -4.38 21.08
CA ILE A 158 -8.62 -5.84 20.90
C ILE A 158 -10.04 -6.29 20.56
N PHE A 159 -11.04 -5.80 21.30
CA PHE A 159 -12.44 -6.11 21.03
C PHE A 159 -12.90 -5.61 19.65
N GLY A 160 -12.48 -4.40 19.26
CA GLY A 160 -12.75 -3.85 17.94
C GLY A 160 -12.11 -4.67 16.81
N GLN A 161 -10.89 -5.20 17.01
CA GLN A 161 -10.24 -6.10 16.07
C GLN A 161 -11.00 -7.44 15.92
N PHE A 162 -11.56 -7.97 17.01
CA PHE A 162 -12.39 -9.16 16.96
C PHE A 162 -13.67 -8.90 16.15
N ILE A 163 -14.39 -7.81 16.44
CA ILE A 163 -15.58 -7.41 15.67
C ILE A 163 -15.24 -7.22 14.19
N TYR A 164 -14.15 -6.51 13.89
CA TYR A 164 -13.64 -6.34 12.53
C TYR A 164 -13.48 -7.69 11.84
N SER A 165 -12.87 -8.65 12.52
CA SER A 165 -12.61 -9.98 11.94
C SER A 165 -13.90 -10.73 11.64
N ILE A 166 -14.88 -10.71 12.56
CA ILE A 166 -16.18 -11.34 12.34
C ILE A 166 -16.95 -10.68 11.18
N ILE A 167 -16.96 -9.36 11.11
CA ILE A 167 -17.62 -8.61 10.02
C ILE A 167 -17.02 -9.01 8.66
N PHE A 168 -15.69 -9.01 8.54
CA PHE A 168 -15.04 -9.33 7.28
C PHE A 168 -15.07 -10.81 6.93
N MET A 169 -15.31 -11.72 7.89
CA MET A 169 -15.57 -13.14 7.61
C MET A 169 -16.97 -13.40 7.04
N LEU A 170 -17.92 -12.47 7.18
CA LEU A 170 -19.29 -12.67 6.71
C LEU A 170 -19.37 -12.86 5.19
N LEU A 171 -18.68 -12.00 4.43
CA LEU A 171 -18.65 -12.06 2.97
C LEU A 171 -18.08 -13.39 2.44
N PRO A 172 -16.90 -13.87 2.88
CA PRO A 172 -16.39 -15.16 2.43
C PRO A 172 -17.23 -16.35 2.89
N ALA A 173 -17.79 -16.30 4.11
CA ALA A 173 -18.59 -17.39 4.65
C ALA A 173 -19.94 -17.59 3.94
N THR A 174 -20.53 -16.50 3.41
CA THR A 174 -21.87 -16.51 2.80
C THR A 174 -21.86 -16.51 1.28
N LEU A 175 -20.90 -15.83 0.65
CA LEU A 175 -20.90 -15.61 -0.79
C LEU A 175 -19.65 -16.15 -1.48
N LEU A 176 -18.45 -15.77 -1.03
CA LEU A 176 -17.23 -16.06 -1.81
C LEU A 176 -16.96 -17.56 -1.91
N ILE A 177 -17.12 -18.30 -0.80
CA ILE A 177 -16.86 -19.75 -0.77
C ILE A 177 -17.75 -20.56 -1.72
N HIS A 178 -18.91 -20.02 -2.14
CA HIS A 178 -19.85 -20.69 -3.03
C HIS A 178 -19.80 -20.17 -4.48
N SER A 179 -19.12 -19.05 -4.75
CA SER A 179 -19.11 -18.40 -6.06
C SER A 179 -17.71 -18.04 -6.51
N GLN A 180 -17.24 -18.74 -7.54
CA GLN A 180 -15.99 -18.43 -8.24
C GLN A 180 -15.98 -16.99 -8.76
N THR A 181 -17.08 -16.55 -9.40
CA THR A 181 -17.18 -15.20 -9.96
C THR A 181 -17.09 -14.13 -8.88
N ALA A 182 -17.81 -14.31 -7.76
CA ALA A 182 -17.75 -13.35 -6.65
C ALA A 182 -16.35 -13.29 -6.03
N THR A 183 -15.71 -14.45 -5.85
CA THR A 183 -14.32 -14.55 -5.36
C THR A 183 -13.35 -13.83 -6.28
N ASN A 184 -13.44 -14.04 -7.60
CA ASN A 184 -12.55 -13.39 -8.56
C ASN A 184 -12.75 -11.88 -8.60
N ILE A 185 -13.99 -11.39 -8.58
CA ILE A 185 -14.29 -9.96 -8.49
C ILE A 185 -13.73 -9.38 -7.19
N TYR A 186 -13.91 -10.07 -6.06
CA TYR A 186 -13.38 -9.64 -4.77
C TYR A 186 -11.84 -9.52 -4.79
N LEU A 187 -11.13 -10.52 -5.32
CA LEU A 187 -9.68 -10.49 -5.44
C LEU A 187 -9.19 -9.35 -6.35
N ILE A 188 -9.88 -9.09 -7.46
CA ILE A 188 -9.59 -7.94 -8.33
C ILE A 188 -9.75 -6.64 -7.56
N ILE A 189 -10.85 -6.44 -6.83
CA ILE A 189 -11.09 -5.23 -6.03
C ILE A 189 -9.98 -5.02 -4.98
N ILE A 190 -9.59 -6.07 -4.27
CA ILE A 190 -8.55 -6.01 -3.24
C ILE A 190 -7.20 -5.66 -3.87
N PHE A 191 -6.85 -6.31 -4.99
CA PHE A 191 -5.60 -6.05 -5.69
C PHE A 191 -5.56 -4.63 -6.28
N SER A 192 -6.64 -4.20 -6.94
CA SER A 192 -6.79 -2.83 -7.46
C SER A 192 -6.67 -1.79 -6.34
N SER A 193 -7.21 -2.06 -5.15
CA SER A 193 -7.05 -1.19 -3.99
C SER A 193 -5.59 -1.03 -3.58
N SER A 194 -4.80 -2.10 -3.63
CA SER A 194 -3.35 -2.04 -3.35
C SER A 194 -2.58 -1.21 -4.38
N ILE A 195 -2.97 -1.29 -5.66
CA ILE A 195 -2.40 -0.49 -6.75
C ILE A 195 -2.75 0.99 -6.54
N TRP A 196 -4.01 1.29 -6.23
CA TRP A 196 -4.46 2.66 -5.98
C TRP A 196 -3.71 3.29 -4.79
N ASN A 197 -3.54 2.52 -3.70
CA ASN A 197 -2.76 2.94 -2.54
C ASN A 197 -1.28 3.20 -2.90
N GLY A 198 -0.69 2.36 -3.75
CA GLY A 198 0.67 2.53 -4.29
C GLY A 198 0.80 3.77 -5.16
N ALA A 199 -0.11 3.97 -6.12
CA ALA A 199 -0.14 5.13 -6.99
C ALA A 199 -0.26 6.44 -6.19
N THR A 200 -1.15 6.48 -5.19
CA THR A 200 -1.28 7.62 -4.28
C THR A 200 0.03 7.89 -3.54
N PHE A 201 0.70 6.85 -3.04
CA PHE A 201 2.00 6.98 -2.39
C PHE A 201 3.05 7.62 -3.31
N TYR A 202 3.14 7.16 -4.57
CA TYR A 202 4.06 7.75 -5.54
C TYR A 202 3.73 9.21 -5.84
N VAL A 203 2.46 9.55 -6.08
CA VAL A 203 2.03 10.93 -6.35
C VAL A 203 2.39 11.85 -5.18
N GLU A 204 2.14 11.43 -3.94
CA GLU A 204 2.47 12.26 -2.78
C GLU A 204 3.99 12.43 -2.59
N VAL A 205 4.78 11.38 -2.82
CA VAL A 205 6.24 11.43 -2.66
C VAL A 205 6.87 12.29 -3.75
N PHE A 206 6.49 12.08 -5.01
CA PHE A 206 7.00 12.88 -6.13
C PHE A 206 6.49 14.33 -6.06
N GLY A 207 5.23 14.55 -5.68
CA GLY A 207 4.67 15.88 -5.50
C GLY A 207 5.43 16.68 -4.44
N ARG A 208 5.67 16.08 -3.25
CA ARG A 208 6.46 16.73 -2.19
C ARG A 208 7.92 16.96 -2.58
N LYS A 209 8.51 16.08 -3.40
CA LYS A 209 9.89 16.27 -3.89
C LYS A 209 9.95 17.43 -4.88
N PHE A 210 9.02 17.48 -5.82
CA PHE A 210 8.90 18.55 -6.80
C PHE A 210 8.60 19.91 -6.15
N GLU A 211 7.71 19.94 -5.16
CA GLU A 211 7.41 21.14 -4.37
C GLU A 211 8.68 21.68 -3.67
N ARG A 212 9.47 20.80 -3.03
CA ARG A 212 10.74 21.18 -2.41
C ARG A 212 11.77 21.68 -3.43
N GLU A 213 11.84 21.04 -4.60
CA GLU A 213 12.74 21.46 -5.69
C GLU A 213 12.33 22.84 -6.24
N LEU A 214 11.03 23.09 -6.44
CA LEU A 214 10.51 24.41 -6.83
C LEU A 214 10.78 25.48 -5.78
N GLU A 215 10.57 25.18 -4.50
CA GLU A 215 10.89 26.12 -3.42
C GLU A 215 12.39 26.44 -3.35
N ARG A 216 13.26 25.45 -3.61
CA ARG A 216 14.70 25.65 -3.69
C ARG A 216 15.07 26.55 -4.86
N LEU A 217 14.57 26.27 -6.06
CA LEU A 217 14.83 27.07 -7.26
C LEU A 217 14.33 28.51 -7.10
N ARG A 218 13.16 28.71 -6.49
CA ARG A 218 12.64 30.04 -6.17
C ARG A 218 13.59 30.83 -5.27
N LYS A 219 14.10 30.20 -4.20
CA LYS A 219 15.08 30.83 -3.30
C LYS A 219 16.39 31.18 -4.01
N GLU A 220 16.86 30.33 -4.93
CA GLU A 220 18.05 30.59 -5.74
C GLU A 220 17.82 31.81 -6.69
N MET A 221 16.65 31.92 -7.33
CA MET A 221 16.31 33.10 -8.15
C MET A 221 16.17 34.39 -7.35
N ASP A 222 15.55 34.33 -6.17
CA ASP A 222 15.41 35.47 -5.27
C ASP A 222 16.80 35.93 -4.77
N ALA A 223 17.70 34.99 -4.47
CA ALA A 223 19.08 35.30 -4.10
C ALA A 223 19.86 35.94 -5.25
N LEU A 224 19.74 35.43 -6.48
CA LEU A 224 20.39 36.02 -7.66
C LEU A 224 19.87 37.44 -7.92
N THR A 225 18.56 37.65 -7.82
CA THR A 225 17.93 38.96 -8.02
C THR A 225 18.31 39.95 -6.91
N ALA A 226 18.40 39.49 -5.66
CA ALA A 226 18.88 40.31 -4.54
C ALA A 226 20.38 40.64 -4.63
N SER A 227 21.18 39.74 -5.21
CA SER A 227 22.63 39.94 -5.39
C SER A 227 23.01 40.85 -6.57
N ASN A 228 22.05 41.21 -7.44
CA ASN A 228 22.30 42.06 -8.61
C ASN A 228 21.38 43.30 -8.62
N PRO A 229 21.73 44.41 -7.94
CA PRO A 229 20.89 45.61 -7.86
C PRO A 229 20.83 46.45 -9.16
N SER A 230 21.52 46.05 -10.22
CA SER A 230 21.71 46.86 -11.43
C SER A 230 20.93 46.34 -12.63
N SER A 231 19.60 46.51 -12.62
CA SER A 231 18.81 46.58 -13.86
C SER A 231 17.46 47.27 -13.65
N THR A 232 17.47 48.53 -13.21
CA THR A 232 16.34 49.45 -13.43
C THR A 232 16.38 49.92 -14.88
N GLY A 233 15.89 49.08 -15.80
CA GLY A 233 15.75 49.39 -17.23
C GLY A 233 14.29 49.65 -17.58
N ASN A 234 13.99 50.85 -18.08
CA ASN A 234 12.66 51.34 -18.46
C ASN A 234 11.84 50.38 -19.35
N PRO A 235 10.49 50.36 -19.25
CA PRO A 235 9.66 49.60 -20.15
C PRO A 235 9.46 50.37 -21.46
N THR A 236 10.00 49.87 -22.57
CA THR A 236 9.67 50.37 -23.92
C THR A 236 8.48 49.59 -24.47
N SER A 237 7.40 50.30 -24.82
CA SER A 237 6.21 49.71 -25.43
C SER A 237 6.48 49.28 -26.87
N SER A 238 5.96 48.12 -27.26
CA SER A 238 5.77 47.74 -28.66
C SER A 238 4.34 47.23 -28.85
N ASN A 239 3.61 47.95 -29.70
CA ASN A 239 2.19 47.81 -30.03
C ASN A 239 1.84 46.46 -30.71
N PRO A 240 0.59 45.97 -30.61
CA PRO A 240 0.14 44.72 -31.21
C PRO A 240 -0.43 44.93 -32.63
N GLY A 241 0.02 44.14 -33.60
CA GLY A 241 -0.52 44.11 -34.97
C GLY A 241 -0.64 42.69 -35.51
N THR A 242 -1.85 42.13 -35.46
CA THR A 242 -2.34 40.97 -36.22
C THR A 242 -2.88 41.44 -37.58
N PRO A 243 -3.34 40.57 -38.50
CA PRO A 243 -2.88 39.24 -38.95
C PRO A 243 -2.62 39.25 -40.49
N TYR A 244 -1.92 38.27 -41.06
CA TYR A 244 -1.95 38.04 -42.52
C TYR A 244 -2.25 36.57 -42.84
N LEU A 245 -3.32 36.39 -43.61
CA LEU A 245 -3.87 35.16 -44.18
C LEU A 245 -3.70 35.26 -45.71
N ASP A 246 -3.67 34.09 -46.37
CA ASP A 246 -3.62 33.81 -47.84
C ASP A 246 -2.25 33.96 -48.53
N SER A 247 -1.73 33.05 -49.37
CA SER A 247 -2.16 31.81 -50.08
C SER A 247 -0.91 31.25 -50.85
N PRO A 248 -0.94 30.20 -51.71
CA PRO A 248 -1.60 28.89 -51.70
C PRO A 248 -0.63 27.70 -51.94
N LEU A 249 -1.21 26.49 -51.91
CA LEU A 249 -0.67 25.14 -52.13
C LEU A 249 0.27 24.95 -53.34
N ALA A 250 1.43 24.31 -53.13
CA ALA A 250 2.17 23.59 -54.18
C ALA A 250 2.66 22.24 -53.65
N THR A 251 2.17 21.18 -54.29
CA THR A 251 2.47 19.75 -54.07
C THR A 251 3.91 19.39 -54.45
N GLY A 252 4.62 18.69 -53.57
CA GLY A 252 5.92 18.07 -53.81
C GLY A 252 6.23 17.01 -52.75
N SER A 253 6.75 15.87 -53.18
CA SER A 253 6.73 14.56 -52.54
C SER A 253 7.90 14.27 -51.59
N ILE A 254 7.60 13.64 -50.43
CA ILE A 254 8.39 12.64 -49.64
C ILE A 254 9.80 13.02 -49.12
N ASN A 255 9.95 13.25 -47.80
CA ASN A 255 10.74 12.46 -46.82
C ASN A 255 11.00 13.18 -45.47
N GLY A 256 10.71 12.49 -44.35
CA GLY A 256 11.46 12.50 -43.08
C GLY A 256 11.38 13.70 -42.11
N GLY A 257 11.05 13.42 -40.83
CA GLY A 257 11.59 14.12 -39.65
C GLY A 257 10.68 15.12 -38.93
N ASP A 258 10.50 14.89 -37.62
CA ASP A 258 10.25 15.86 -36.55
C ASP A 258 9.06 16.86 -36.64
N ASP A 259 7.84 16.34 -36.46
CA ASP A 259 6.62 17.13 -36.21
C ASP A 259 6.38 17.48 -34.71
N LEU A 260 7.43 17.57 -33.89
CA LEU A 260 7.32 18.01 -32.48
C LEU A 260 7.94 19.39 -32.19
N ALA A 261 8.50 20.06 -33.21
CA ALA A 261 9.16 21.35 -33.06
C ALA A 261 8.20 22.55 -32.89
N TYR A 262 6.87 22.34 -32.92
CA TYR A 262 5.87 23.41 -32.77
C TYR A 262 5.03 23.28 -31.47
N SER A 263 5.65 22.82 -30.38
CA SER A 263 5.09 23.07 -29.04
C SER A 263 5.39 24.51 -28.59
N PRO A 264 4.40 25.29 -28.09
CA PRO A 264 4.53 26.71 -27.77
C PRO A 264 5.34 27.01 -26.49
N LEU A 265 6.24 26.11 -26.07
CA LEU A 265 7.01 26.20 -24.82
C LEU A 265 8.54 26.18 -25.03
N VAL A 266 9.05 26.63 -26.17
CA VAL A 266 10.48 26.85 -26.35
C VAL A 266 10.79 28.34 -26.20
N LEU A 267 11.47 28.71 -25.11
CA LEU A 267 12.04 30.05 -24.92
C LEU A 267 13.24 30.23 -25.88
N PRO A 268 13.37 31.37 -26.58
CA PRO A 268 14.51 31.60 -27.46
C PRO A 268 15.75 31.98 -26.64
N ASN A 269 16.87 31.32 -26.96
CA ASN A 269 18.24 31.53 -26.45
C ASN A 269 18.48 31.27 -24.96
N SER A 270 18.73 30.01 -24.61
CA SER A 270 19.74 29.69 -23.60
C SER A 270 20.82 28.84 -24.25
N SER A 271 22.04 29.37 -24.26
CA SER A 271 23.25 28.67 -24.65
C SER A 271 23.37 27.36 -23.86
N VAL A 272 23.55 26.26 -24.59
CA VAL A 272 23.83 24.91 -24.10
C VAL A 272 24.82 24.96 -22.93
N SER A 273 24.33 24.69 -21.72
CA SER A 273 25.15 24.15 -20.65
C SER A 273 24.85 22.66 -20.61
N GLU A 274 25.88 21.85 -20.81
CA GLU A 274 25.80 20.39 -20.78
C GLU A 274 25.03 19.91 -19.54
N VAL A 275 24.01 19.11 -19.77
CA VAL A 275 23.35 18.34 -18.71
C VAL A 275 24.37 17.29 -18.23
N PRO A 276 24.72 17.24 -16.93
CA PRO A 276 25.59 16.18 -16.43
C PRO A 276 24.87 14.84 -16.57
N SER A 277 25.51 13.85 -17.21
CA SER A 277 24.98 12.50 -17.29
C SER A 277 24.82 11.90 -15.89
N ILE A 278 23.61 11.46 -15.56
CA ILE A 278 23.31 10.77 -14.31
C ILE A 278 24.05 9.42 -14.29
N SER A 279 25.08 9.32 -13.44
CA SER A 279 25.68 8.04 -13.08
C SER A 279 24.84 7.36 -12.01
N LEU A 280 24.29 6.18 -12.32
CA LEU A 280 23.44 5.35 -11.45
C LEU A 280 24.22 4.61 -10.33
N GLY A 281 25.38 5.12 -9.91
CA GLY A 281 26.29 4.44 -8.97
C GLY A 281 26.22 4.88 -7.50
N GLU A 282 25.85 6.13 -7.19
CA GLU A 282 26.06 6.69 -5.84
C GLU A 282 24.88 6.51 -4.86
N ALA A 283 23.77 5.89 -5.28
CA ALA A 283 22.67 5.59 -4.36
C ALA A 283 22.96 4.40 -3.42
N SER A 284 24.07 3.69 -3.59
CA SER A 284 24.44 2.53 -2.77
C SER A 284 25.31 2.86 -1.56
N GLU A 285 25.98 4.00 -1.50
CA GLU A 285 27.00 4.27 -0.45
C GLU A 285 26.49 5.13 0.71
N ALA A 286 25.34 5.80 0.57
CA ALA A 286 24.78 6.65 1.64
C ALA A 286 23.98 5.91 2.73
N VAL A 287 24.04 4.58 2.79
CA VAL A 287 23.28 3.75 3.76
C VAL A 287 24.18 2.97 4.73
N LEU A 288 25.51 3.13 4.67
CA LEU A 288 26.45 2.34 5.48
C LEU A 288 27.35 3.17 6.42
N GLU A 289 26.83 4.23 7.03
CA GLU A 289 27.51 4.85 8.18
C GLU A 289 26.82 4.48 9.50
N PRO A 290 27.51 3.79 10.45
CA PRO A 290 26.94 3.44 11.75
C PRO A 290 26.89 4.65 12.67
N ALA A 291 25.73 4.85 13.31
CA ALA A 291 25.49 5.88 14.30
C ALA A 291 26.45 5.76 15.49
N ASP A 292 26.87 6.94 15.92
CA ASP A 292 27.81 7.37 16.95
C ASP A 292 27.82 6.55 18.27
N LYS A 293 29.02 6.44 18.85
CA LYS A 293 29.30 5.85 20.18
C LYS A 293 28.88 6.84 21.29
N PRO A 294 28.39 6.37 22.45
CA PRO A 294 28.23 7.24 23.61
C PRO A 294 29.59 7.59 24.21
N LYS A 295 29.88 8.89 24.34
CA LYS A 295 30.98 9.42 25.15
C LYS A 295 30.65 9.25 26.63
N THR A 296 31.59 8.66 27.33
CA THR A 296 31.75 8.64 28.79
C THR A 296 31.93 10.05 29.35
N GLU A 297 31.20 10.36 30.41
CA GLU A 297 31.68 11.01 31.64
C GLU A 297 30.91 10.42 32.83
#